data_AF-A0A9W9RHZ5-F1
#
_entry.id   AF-A0A9W9RHZ5-F1
#
_cell.length_a   1.000
_cell.length_b   1.000
_cell.length_c   1.000
_cell.angle_alpha   90.00
_cell.angle_beta   90.00
_cell.angle_gamma   90.00
#
_symmetry.space_group_name_H-M   'P 1'
#
loop_
_entity.id
_entity.type
_entity.pdbx_description
1 polymer ?
#
loop_
_entity_poly.entity_id
_entity_poly.type
_entity_poly.pdbx_seq_one_letter_code
_entity_poly.pdbx_strand_id
1 'polypeptide(L)'
;MTSIQAMKVDQRAMVHAYRHLYRQGLKAIQYSTPGRHMLLKSLRTSYRSTPSEKFDPSKITNTLRFLERATEVAGMEHKILKNLLLARYWEQGHLVRESRVPRSLGLGHVENQLRTSVFDHYNLTLDRLNESLGTCLR
;
A
#
# COMPACT_ATOMS: atom_id res chain seq x y z
N MET A 1 20.73 -30.51 -20.50
CA MET A 1 19.65 -29.61 -20.96
C MET A 1 18.80 -29.21 -19.77
N THR A 2 19.10 -28.02 -19.23
CA THR A 2 18.23 -27.09 -18.47
C THR A 2 17.20 -27.67 -17.51
N SER A 3 17.66 -27.97 -16.28
CA SER A 3 16.76 -28.01 -15.13
C SER A 3 16.52 -26.56 -14.69
N ILE A 4 15.31 -26.07 -14.94
CA ILE A 4 14.82 -24.76 -14.53
C ILE A 4 14.72 -24.80 -12.99
N GLN A 5 15.81 -24.44 -12.32
CA GLN A 5 15.73 -23.98 -10.94
C GLN A 5 15.03 -22.63 -10.99
N ALA A 6 13.71 -22.65 -10.84
CA ALA A 6 12.97 -21.48 -10.42
C ALA A 6 13.70 -20.92 -9.18
N MET A 7 14.30 -19.74 -9.31
CA MET A 7 15.03 -19.09 -8.21
C MET A 7 14.04 -18.93 -7.07
N LYS A 8 14.12 -19.83 -6.10
CA LYS A 8 13.33 -19.79 -4.88
C LYS A 8 13.76 -18.52 -4.17
N VAL A 9 12.97 -17.47 -4.29
CA VAL A 9 13.21 -16.19 -3.62
C VAL A 9 13.52 -16.50 -2.16
N ASP A 10 14.64 -16.01 -1.66
CA ASP A 10 15.08 -16.32 -0.31
C ASP A 10 14.02 -15.81 0.68
N GLN A 11 13.34 -16.75 1.33
CA GLN A 11 12.29 -16.47 2.31
C GLN A 11 12.82 -15.56 3.42
N ARG A 12 14.11 -15.66 3.76
CA ARG A 12 14.75 -14.77 4.74
C ARG A 12 14.79 -13.34 4.20
N ALA A 13 15.20 -13.14 2.96
CA ALA A 13 15.21 -11.83 2.31
C ALA A 13 13.82 -11.17 2.30
N MET A 14 12.76 -11.92 2.02
CA MET A 14 11.37 -11.41 2.09
C MET A 14 11.00 -10.94 3.51
N VAL A 15 11.33 -11.73 4.54
CA VAL A 15 11.07 -11.39 5.93
C VAL A 15 11.88 -10.16 6.36
N HIS A 16 13.14 -10.05 5.94
CA HIS A 16 13.97 -8.89 6.19
C HIS A 16 13.39 -7.64 5.52
N ALA A 17 13.04 -7.71 4.23
CA ALA A 17 12.38 -6.63 3.50
C ALA A 17 11.11 -6.16 4.22
N TYR A 18 10.24 -7.09 4.63
CA TYR A 18 9.03 -6.78 5.39
C TYR A 18 9.34 -6.00 6.67
N ARG A 19 10.33 -6.47 7.46
CA ARG A 19 10.73 -5.83 8.72
C ARG A 19 11.32 -4.44 8.49
N HIS A 20 12.14 -4.26 7.47
CA HIS A 20 12.72 -2.95 7.13
C HIS A 20 11.65 -1.96 6.69
N LEU A 21 10.76 -2.36 5.77
CA LEU A 21 9.65 -1.52 5.31
C LEU A 21 8.74 -1.12 6.47
N TYR A 22 8.41 -2.07 7.34
CA TYR A 22 7.56 -1.78 8.49
C TYR A 22 8.21 -0.78 9.45
N ARG A 23 9.47 -1.00 9.83
CA ARG A 23 10.18 -0.11 10.77
C ARG A 23 10.40 1.28 10.19
N GLN A 24 10.82 1.39 8.93
CA GLN A 24 11.02 2.69 8.30
C GLN A 24 9.69 3.41 8.06
N GLY A 25 8.66 2.68 7.62
CA GLY A 25 7.33 3.26 7.46
C GLY A 25 6.77 3.82 8.77
N LEU A 26 6.97 3.14 9.90
CA LEU A 26 6.57 3.64 11.21
C LEU A 26 7.28 4.95 11.59
N LYS A 27 8.58 5.06 11.31
CA LYS A 27 9.34 6.30 11.51
C LYS A 27 8.84 7.42 10.61
N ALA A 28 8.60 7.14 9.33
CA ALA A 28 8.11 8.11 8.35
C ALA A 28 6.77 8.75 8.73
N ILE A 29 5.90 7.99 9.38
CA ILE A 29 4.60 8.48 9.87
C ILE A 29 4.64 8.95 11.32
N GLN A 30 5.82 9.00 11.94
CA GLN A 30 6.02 9.36 13.34
C GLN A 30 5.12 8.57 14.30
N TYR A 31 4.91 7.28 14.01
CA TYR A 31 4.05 6.38 14.80
C TYR A 31 2.59 6.87 15.00
N SER A 32 2.12 7.77 14.14
CA SER A 32 0.79 8.39 14.24
C SER A 32 -0.37 7.39 14.06
N THR A 33 -1.51 7.73 14.68
CA THR A 33 -2.80 7.05 14.49
C THR A 33 -3.71 7.87 13.59
N PRO A 34 -4.45 7.26 12.64
CA PRO A 34 -4.58 5.82 12.39
C PRO A 34 -3.48 5.20 11.51
N GLY A 35 -2.50 6.00 11.04
CA GLY A 35 -1.50 5.61 10.05
C GLY A 35 -0.75 4.30 10.35
N ARG A 36 -0.30 4.09 11.60
CA ARG A 36 0.43 2.86 11.98
C ARG A 36 -0.36 1.58 11.75
N HIS A 37 -1.67 1.62 11.98
CA HIS A 37 -2.56 0.48 11.80
C HIS A 37 -2.81 0.23 10.31
N MET A 38 -2.96 1.31 9.53
CA MET A 38 -3.13 1.22 8.08
C MET A 38 -1.88 0.71 7.39
N LEU A 39 -0.69 1.17 7.79
CA LEU A 39 0.59 0.69 7.27
C LEU A 39 0.75 -0.81 7.51
N LEU A 40 0.53 -1.27 8.75
CA LEU A 40 0.65 -2.67 9.09
C LEU A 40 -0.36 -3.53 8.31
N LYS A 41 -1.60 -3.07 8.19
CA LYS A 41 -2.64 -3.75 7.43
C LYS A 41 -2.28 -3.84 5.95
N SER A 42 -1.83 -2.74 5.35
CA SER A 42 -1.36 -2.69 3.96
C SER A 42 -0.25 -3.69 3.72
N LEU A 43 0.84 -3.62 4.50
CA LEU A 43 1.97 -4.55 4.36
C LEU A 43 1.56 -6.00 4.53
N ARG A 44 0.72 -6.31 5.51
CA ARG A 44 0.21 -7.67 5.72
C ARG A 44 -0.63 -8.17 4.55
N THR A 45 -1.49 -7.33 4.00
CA THR A 45 -2.30 -7.70 2.83
C THR A 45 -1.41 -7.93 1.63
N SER A 46 -0.53 -6.98 1.29
CA SER A 46 0.34 -7.07 0.10
C SER A 46 1.25 -8.31 0.14
N TYR A 47 1.86 -8.62 1.28
CA TYR A 47 2.71 -9.81 1.42
C TYR A 47 1.95 -11.14 1.44
N ARG A 48 0.64 -11.15 1.72
CA ARG A 48 -0.19 -12.37 1.71
C ARG A 48 -0.86 -12.61 0.37
N SER A 49 -1.26 -11.56 -0.33
CA SER A 49 -1.92 -11.65 -1.63
C SER A 49 -0.94 -11.80 -2.79
N THR A 50 0.30 -11.34 -2.63
CA THR A 50 1.29 -11.33 -3.71
C THR A 50 2.14 -12.62 -3.68
N PRO A 51 2.20 -13.39 -4.79
CA PRO A 51 3.06 -14.56 -4.88
C PRO A 51 4.55 -14.17 -4.77
N SER A 52 5.37 -15.06 -4.23
CA SER A 52 6.81 -14.83 -4.02
C SER A 52 7.58 -14.49 -5.30
N GLU A 53 7.09 -14.95 -6.46
CA GLU A 53 7.67 -14.67 -7.77
C GLU A 53 7.64 -13.18 -8.16
N LYS A 54 6.73 -12.40 -7.58
CA LYS A 54 6.63 -10.95 -7.83
C LYS A 54 7.51 -10.12 -6.89
N PHE A 55 8.33 -10.77 -6.06
CA PHE A 55 9.25 -10.08 -5.18
C PHE A 55 10.40 -9.46 -5.98
N ASP A 56 10.50 -8.12 -5.95
CA ASP A 56 11.54 -7.36 -6.64
C ASP A 56 12.40 -6.61 -5.61
N PRO A 57 13.64 -7.07 -5.32
CA PRO A 57 14.54 -6.41 -4.37
C PRO A 57 14.85 -4.94 -4.71
N SER A 58 14.87 -4.59 -5.99
CA SER A 58 15.16 -3.22 -6.44
C SER A 58 14.02 -2.29 -6.05
N LYS A 59 12.77 -2.72 -6.26
CA LYS A 59 11.61 -1.92 -5.83
C LYS A 59 11.50 -1.77 -4.33
N ILE A 60 11.86 -2.80 -3.57
CA ILE A 60 11.94 -2.73 -2.10
C ILE A 60 12.96 -1.68 -1.68
N THR A 61 14.15 -1.68 -2.29
CA THR A 61 15.21 -0.72 -2.00
C THR A 61 14.79 0.72 -2.31
N ASN A 62 14.16 0.95 -3.46
CA ASN A 62 13.61 2.27 -3.83
C ASN A 62 12.52 2.72 -2.86
N THR A 63 11.67 1.79 -2.42
CA THR A 63 10.61 2.07 -1.44
C THR A 63 11.20 2.44 -0.08
N LEU A 64 12.26 1.74 0.36
CA LEU A 64 12.97 2.10 1.59
C LEU A 64 13.56 3.51 1.50
N ARG A 65 14.20 3.85 0.38
CA ARG A 65 14.74 5.21 0.15
C ARG A 65 13.64 6.28 0.15
N PHE A 66 12.48 5.97 -0.44
CA PHE A 66 11.32 6.85 -0.40
C PHE A 66 10.84 7.09 1.04
N LEU A 67 10.75 6.03 1.84
CA LEU A 67 10.36 6.12 3.26
C LEU A 67 11.40 6.86 4.10
N GLU A 68 12.70 6.67 3.83
CA GLU A 68 13.79 7.40 4.48
C GLU A 68 13.68 8.90 4.23
N ARG A 69 13.49 9.31 2.97
CA ARG A 69 13.24 10.74 2.64
C ARG A 69 12.00 11.30 3.31
N ALA A 70 10.93 10.49 3.41
CA ALA A 70 9.73 10.86 4.14
C ALA A 70 9.94 11.04 5.66
N THR A 71 11.06 10.54 6.21
CA THR A 71 11.47 10.78 7.60
C THR A 71 12.31 12.05 7.77
N GLU A 72 13.17 12.35 6.81
CA GLU A 72 14.16 13.43 6.90
C GLU A 72 13.53 14.81 6.78
N VAL A 73 12.59 14.96 5.86
CA VAL A 73 11.93 16.24 5.56
C VAL A 73 10.43 16.03 5.43
N ALA A 74 9.64 17.00 5.90
CA ALA A 74 8.20 17.07 5.64
C ALA A 74 7.88 17.47 4.17
N GLY A 75 8.56 16.80 3.23
CA GLY A 75 8.51 17.04 1.79
C GLY A 75 7.35 16.33 1.11
N MET A 76 7.50 16.10 -0.20
CA MET A 76 6.47 15.44 -1.00
C MET A 76 6.26 13.98 -0.59
N GLU A 77 7.34 13.23 -0.34
CA GLU A 77 7.29 11.83 0.06
C GLU A 77 6.49 11.63 1.36
N HIS A 78 6.71 12.51 2.34
CA HIS A 78 5.95 12.52 3.58
C HIS A 78 4.46 12.80 3.35
N LYS A 79 4.14 13.82 2.54
CA LYS A 79 2.74 14.18 2.20
C LYS A 79 2.04 13.06 1.43
N ILE A 80 2.72 12.45 0.46
CA ILE A 80 2.21 11.33 -0.33
C ILE A 80 1.90 10.14 0.59
N LEU A 81 2.85 9.75 1.45
CA LEU A 81 2.66 8.63 2.38
C LEU A 81 1.48 8.87 3.33
N LYS A 82 1.39 10.07 3.91
CA LYS A 82 0.29 10.45 4.80
C LYS A 82 -1.06 10.39 4.09
N ASN A 83 -1.15 10.98 2.90
CA ASN A 83 -2.38 10.96 2.11
C ASN A 83 -2.77 9.55 1.69
N LEU A 84 -1.81 8.69 1.36
CA LEU A 84 -2.06 7.30 1.01
C LEU A 84 -2.67 6.51 2.16
N LEU A 85 -2.10 6.64 3.36
CA LEU A 85 -2.64 5.96 4.54
C LEU A 85 -4.00 6.51 4.95
N LEU A 86 -4.22 7.82 4.77
CA LEU A 86 -5.51 8.45 5.04
C LEU A 86 -6.57 7.99 4.04
N ALA A 87 -6.27 7.95 2.75
CA ALA A 87 -7.19 7.46 1.72
C ALA A 87 -7.64 6.02 2.00
N ARG A 88 -6.70 5.13 2.36
CA ARG A 88 -7.01 3.75 2.75
C ARG A 88 -7.84 3.64 4.03
N TYR A 89 -7.61 4.54 4.99
CA TYR A 89 -8.40 4.57 6.20
C TYR A 89 -9.86 4.91 5.90
N TRP A 90 -10.10 5.92 5.07
CA TRP A 90 -11.45 6.30 4.65
C TRP A 90 -12.12 5.18 3.85
N GLU A 91 -11.44 4.59 2.87
CA GLU A 91 -11.93 3.46 2.08
C GLU A 91 -12.46 2.33 3.00
N GLN A 92 -11.72 1.97 4.06
CA GLN A 92 -12.17 0.95 5.02
C GLN A 92 -13.37 1.39 5.86
N GLY A 93 -13.40 2.64 6.30
CA GLY A 93 -14.53 3.19 7.05
C GLY A 93 -15.83 3.21 6.25
N HIS A 94 -15.73 3.41 4.93
CA HIS A 94 -16.88 3.40 4.02
C HIS A 94 -17.41 1.98 3.78
N LEU A 95 -16.55 0.99 3.53
CA LEU A 95 -16.98 -0.42 3.36
C LEU A 95 -17.77 -0.94 4.58
N VAL A 96 -17.38 -0.54 5.79
CA VAL A 96 -18.08 -0.92 7.04
C VAL A 96 -19.41 -0.18 7.19
N ARG A 97 -19.52 1.08 6.76
CA ARG A 97 -20.78 1.84 6.78
C ARG A 97 -21.76 1.35 5.72
N GLU A 98 -21.29 1.02 4.52
CA GLU A 98 -22.10 0.50 3.41
C GLU A 98 -22.73 -0.85 3.74
N SER A 99 -22.02 -1.71 4.48
CA SER A 99 -22.58 -2.98 5.00
C SER A 99 -23.80 -2.77 5.92
N ARG A 100 -24.00 -1.55 6.45
CA ARG A 100 -25.09 -1.20 7.36
C ARG A 100 -26.24 -0.45 6.69
N VAL A 101 -26.11 -0.03 5.43
CA VAL A 101 -27.18 0.65 4.70
C VAL A 101 -28.11 -0.40 4.08
N PRO A 102 -29.43 -0.40 4.38
CA PRO A 102 -30.35 -1.36 3.79
C PRO A 102 -30.37 -1.21 2.26
N ARG A 103 -30.06 -2.30 1.55
CA ARG A 103 -30.11 -2.38 0.07
C ARG A 103 -31.49 -2.04 -0.53
N SER A 104 -32.53 -1.96 0.30
CA SER A 104 -33.92 -1.72 -0.10
C SER A 104 -34.23 -0.29 -0.55
N LEU A 105 -33.36 0.70 -0.28
CA LEU A 105 -33.67 2.11 -0.57
C LEU A 105 -33.19 2.60 -1.95
N GLY A 106 -32.47 1.79 -2.74
CA GLY A 106 -32.08 2.10 -4.12
C GLY A 106 -31.12 3.30 -4.33
N LEU A 107 -30.98 4.17 -3.34
CA LEU A 107 -30.19 5.40 -3.36
C LEU A 107 -28.67 5.17 -3.31
N GLY A 108 -28.22 3.99 -2.89
CA GLY A 108 -26.79 3.68 -2.74
C GLY A 108 -26.06 3.41 -4.06
N HIS A 109 -26.75 3.04 -5.14
CA HIS A 109 -26.08 2.53 -6.34
C HIS A 109 -25.30 3.60 -7.13
N VAL A 110 -25.88 4.80 -7.31
CA VAL A 110 -25.24 5.90 -8.05
C VAL A 110 -24.08 6.50 -7.26
N GLU A 111 -24.26 6.68 -5.95
CA GLU A 111 -23.19 7.15 -5.06
C GLU A 111 -22.03 6.15 -5.01
N ASN A 112 -22.33 4.85 -5.01
CA ASN A 112 -21.31 3.80 -5.08
C ASN A 112 -20.57 3.80 -6.43
N GLN A 113 -21.27 3.92 -7.56
CA GLN A 113 -20.61 3.96 -8.88
C GLN A 113 -19.66 5.14 -9.03
N LEU A 114 -20.07 6.34 -8.57
CA LEU A 114 -19.20 7.52 -8.59
C LEU A 114 -18.00 7.37 -7.64
N ARG A 115 -18.18 6.72 -6.48
CA ARG A 115 -17.09 6.48 -5.52
C ARG A 115 -16.08 5.45 -6.02
N THR A 116 -16.56 4.35 -6.58
CA THR A 116 -15.71 3.32 -7.19
C THR A 116 -14.84 3.96 -8.27
N SER A 117 -15.41 4.82 -9.13
CA SER A 117 -14.63 5.49 -10.18
C SER A 117 -13.56 6.45 -9.66
N VAL A 118 -13.79 7.13 -8.52
CA VAL A 118 -12.78 7.99 -7.87
C VAL A 118 -11.63 7.17 -7.28
N PHE A 119 -11.94 6.07 -6.58
CA PHE A 119 -10.90 5.18 -6.05
C PHE A 119 -10.14 4.46 -7.18
N ASP A 120 -10.79 4.14 -8.30
CA ASP A 120 -10.15 3.57 -9.48
C ASP A 120 -9.14 4.54 -10.09
N HIS A 121 -9.50 5.82 -10.25
CA HIS A 121 -8.57 6.84 -10.75
C HIS A 121 -7.38 7.06 -9.80
N TYR A 122 -7.66 7.08 -8.49
CA TYR A 122 -6.64 7.15 -7.47
C TYR A 122 -5.67 5.96 -7.54
N ASN A 123 -6.20 4.73 -7.63
CA ASN A 123 -5.41 3.51 -7.73
C ASN A 123 -4.56 3.49 -9.00
N LEU A 124 -5.12 3.93 -10.13
CA LEU A 124 -4.37 4.07 -11.39
C LEU A 124 -3.20 5.05 -11.23
N THR A 125 -3.42 6.19 -10.58
CA THR A 125 -2.36 7.19 -10.34
C THR A 125 -1.28 6.64 -9.42
N LEU A 126 -1.64 5.88 -8.38
CA LEU A 126 -0.68 5.18 -7.53
C LEU A 126 0.12 4.14 -8.30
N ASP A 127 -0.50 3.39 -9.21
CA ASP A 127 0.20 2.41 -10.03
C ASP A 127 1.21 3.10 -10.96
N ARG A 128 0.84 4.23 -11.58
CA ARG A 128 1.78 5.06 -12.38
C ARG A 128 2.92 5.66 -11.54
N LEU A 129 2.63 6.06 -10.30
CA LEU A 129 3.67 6.53 -9.38
C LEU A 129 4.65 5.39 -9.02
N ASN A 130 4.13 4.21 -8.75
CA ASN A 130 4.95 3.02 -8.48
C ASN A 130 5.80 2.63 -9.69
N GLU A 131 5.25 2.71 -10.90
CA GLU A 131 5.98 2.47 -12.15
C GLU A 131 7.12 3.48 -12.37
N SER A 132 6.83 4.78 -12.23
CA SER A 132 7.81 5.85 -12.48
C SER A 132 8.95 5.89 -11.45
N LEU A 133 8.64 5.65 -10.17
CA LEU A 133 9.65 5.61 -9.10
C LEU A 133 10.27 4.23 -8.89
N GLY A 134 9.73 3.19 -9.54
CA GLY A 134 10.07 1.81 -9.27
C GLY A 134 9.86 1.46 -7.79
N THR A 135 8.71 1.81 -7.21
CA THR A 135 8.39 1.56 -5.79
C THR A 135 7.23 0.59 -5.63
N CYS A 136 6.98 0.15 -4.40
CA CYS A 136 5.87 -0.72 -4.02
C CYS A 136 5.08 -0.11 -2.85
N LEU A 137 4.40 1.01 -3.09
CA LEU A 137 3.57 1.69 -2.08
C LEU A 137 2.17 1.06 -1.91
N ARG A 138 1.87 -0.01 -2.66
CA ARG A 138 0.55 -0.65 -2.72
C ARG A 138 0.35 -1.78 -1.70
#